data_AF-A0A0Q5ZJ06-F1
#
_entry.id   AF-A0A0Q5ZJ06-F1
#
_cell.length_a   1.000
_cell.length_b   1.000
_cell.length_c   1.000
_cell.angle_alpha   90.00
_cell.angle_beta   90.00
_cell.angle_gamma   90.00
#
_symmetry.space_group_name_H-M   'P 1'
#
loop_
_entity.id
_entity.type
_entity.pdbx_description
1 polymer ?
#
loop_
_entity_poly.entity_id
_entity_poly.type
_entity_poly.pdbx_seq_one_letter_code
_entity_poly.pdbx_strand_id
1 'polypeptide(L)' 'MEKRDLLIVQYLAKGFKIVEISELMTKNDSLKISESMIKKRLRVIRKQFNAATLFQLGAVLKENKII' A
#
# COMPACT_ATOMS: atom_id res chain seq x y z
N MET A 1 -6.42 -8.39 -6.11
CA MET A 1 -5.40 -7.45 -5.60
C MET A 1 -4.15 -7.65 -6.44
N GLU A 2 -3.58 -6.59 -7.03
CA GLU A 2 -2.42 -6.72 -7.91
C GLU A 2 -1.10 -6.80 -7.10
N LYS A 3 -0.03 -7.32 -7.71
CA LYS A 3 1.30 -7.39 -7.08
C LYS A 3 1.81 -6.02 -6.60
N ARG A 4 1.42 -4.95 -7.31
CA ARG A 4 1.75 -3.56 -6.98
C ARG A 4 1.01 -3.06 -5.74
N ASP A 5 -0.25 -3.46 -5.57
CA ASP A 5 -1.06 -3.12 -4.39
C ASP A 5 -0.42 -3.72 -3.13
N LEU A 6 0.06 -4.96 -3.24
CA LEU A 6 0.76 -5.66 -2.16
C LEU A 6 2.03 -4.92 -1.73
N LEU A 7 2.87 -4.49 -2.68
CA LEU A 7 4.06 -3.70 -2.41
C LEU A 7 3.72 -2.37 -1.71
N ILE A 8 2.70 -1.66 -2.21
CA ILE A 8 2.24 -0.40 -1.61
C ILE A 8 1.89 -0.61 -0.13
N VAL A 9 1.13 -1.66 0.20
CA VAL A 9 0.74 -1.87 1.59
C VAL A 9 1.88 -2.40 2.45
N GLN A 10 2.80 -3.20 1.89
CA GLN A 10 4.00 -3.62 2.61
C GLN A 10 4.90 -2.44 3.01
N TYR A 11 5.16 -1.51 2.08
CA TYR A 11 5.91 -0.30 2.42
C TYR A 11 5.14 0.58 3.41
N LEU A 12 3.83 0.68 3.28
CA LEU A 12 3.01 1.43 4.23
C LEU A 12 3.03 0.81 5.64
N ALA A 13 2.99 -0.52 5.75
CA ALA A 13 3.10 -1.24 7.02
C ALA A 13 4.47 -1.09 7.69
N LYS A 14 5.53 -0.86 6.89
CA LYS A 14 6.87 -0.51 7.37
C LYS A 14 6.99 0.96 7.83
N GLY A 15 5.93 1.76 7.68
CA GLY A 15 5.89 3.15 8.14
C GLY A 15 6.30 4.20 7.10
N PHE A 16 6.51 3.82 5.84
CA PHE A 16 6.87 4.76 4.78
C PHE A 16 5.70 5.67 4.39
N LYS A 17 5.99 6.93 4.09
CA LYS A 17 5.03 7.90 3.56
C LYS A 17 4.76 7.65 2.08
N ILE A 18 3.61 8.12 1.58
CA ILE A 18 3.20 7.92 0.18
C ILE A 18 4.25 8.39 -0.83
N VAL A 19 4.91 9.52 -0.56
CA VAL A 19 6.00 10.07 -1.39
C VAL A 19 7.19 9.09 -1.44
N GLU A 20 7.62 8.61 -0.27
CA GLU A 20 8.72 7.65 -0.14
C GLU A 20 8.39 6.32 -0.81
N ILE A 21 7.14 5.85 -0.69
CA ILE A 21 6.66 4.64 -1.39
C ILE A 21 6.78 4.82 -2.90
N SER A 22 6.39 5.98 -3.43
CA SER A 22 6.49 6.30 -4.86
C SER A 22 7.95 6.22 -5.35
N GLU A 23 8.88 6.77 -4.56
CA GLU A 23 10.31 6.75 -4.85
C GLU A 23 10.89 5.34 -4.74
N LEU A 24 10.57 4.61 -3.67
CA LEU A 24 11.05 3.24 -3.42
C LEU A 24 10.54 2.27 -4.49
N MET A 25 9.28 2.37 -4.91
CA MET A 25 8.75 1.55 -6.00
C MET A 25 9.44 1.85 -7.33
N THR A 26 9.83 3.11 -7.56
CA THR A 26 10.57 3.49 -8.76
C THR A 26 12.01 2.98 -8.71
N LYS A 27 12.68 3.05 -7.55
CA LYS A 27 14.09 2.65 -7.36
C LYS A 27 14.29 1.14 -7.25
N ASN A 28 13.53 0.46 -6.39
CA ASN A 28 13.75 -0.94 -6.04
C ASN A 28 12.96 -1.89 -6.94
N ASP A 29 11.74 -1.50 -7.33
CA ASP A 29 10.82 -2.37 -8.06
C ASP A 29 10.72 -2.00 -9.56
N SER A 30 11.44 -0.96 -10.02
CA SER A 30 11.35 -0.41 -11.38
C SER A 30 9.91 -0.08 -11.82
N LEU A 31 9.03 0.18 -10.86
CA LEU A 31 7.62 0.48 -11.06
C LEU A 31 7.40 1.98 -10.94
N LYS A 32 7.27 2.66 -12.10
CA LYS A 32 6.82 4.05 -12.12
C LYS A 32 5.34 4.12 -11.76
N ILE A 33 5.08 4.56 -10.54
CA ILE A 33 3.75 4.84 -10.02
C ILE A 33 3.77 6.26 -9.45
N SER A 34 2.68 7.00 -9.65
CA SER A 34 2.51 8.34 -9.08
C SER A 34 1.82 8.27 -7.72
N GLU A 35 2.06 9.25 -6.86
CA GLU A 35 1.41 9.35 -5.55
C GLU A 35 -0.12 9.32 -5.63
N SER A 36 -0.70 9.97 -6.64
CA SER A 36 -2.14 9.97 -6.90
C SER A 36 -2.68 8.57 -7.19
N MET A 37 -1.89 7.75 -7.89
CA MET A 37 -2.23 6.35 -8.15
C MET A 37 -2.15 5.53 -6.87
N ILE A 38 -1.12 5.72 -6.03
CA ILE A 38 -0.98 5.07 -4.72
C ILE A 38 -2.18 5.39 -3.84
N LYS A 39 -2.57 6.67 -3.73
CA LYS A 39 -3.74 7.11 -2.96
C LYS A 39 -5.03 6.45 -3.44
N LYS A 40 -5.24 6.38 -4.76
CA LYS A 40 -6.40 5.70 -5.34
C LYS A 40 -6.40 4.21 -5.00
N ARG A 41 -5.27 3.52 -5.16
CA ARG A 41 -5.13 2.09 -4.82
C ARG A 41 -5.38 1.83 -3.33
N LEU A 42 -4.74 2.58 -2.44
CA LEU A 42 -4.97 2.49 -1.00
C LEU A 42 -6.45 2.70 -0.64
N ARG A 43 -7.14 3.64 -1.29
CA ARG A 43 -8.58 3.85 -1.08
C ARG A 43 -9.42 2.65 -1.50
N VAL A 44 -9.07 2.00 -2.61
CA VAL A 44 -9.75 0.78 -3.10
C VAL A 44 -9.49 -0.38 -2.13
N ILE A 45 -8.23 -0.62 -1.76
CA ILE A 45 -7.85 -1.69 -0.84
C ILE A 45 -8.55 -1.47 0.52
N ARG A 46 -8.54 -0.23 1.03
CA ARG A 46 -9.22 0.11 2.28
C ARG A 46 -10.71 -0.22 2.24
N LYS A 47 -11.39 0.03 1.11
CA LYS A 47 -12.80 -0.38 0.92
C LYS A 47 -12.97 -1.89 0.85
N GLN A 48 -12.07 -2.61 0.17
CA GLN A 48 -12.12 -4.06 0.04
C GLN A 48 -12.01 -4.77 1.40
N PHE A 49 -11.13 -4.27 2.28
CA PHE A 49 -10.91 -4.82 3.61
C PHE A 49 -11.74 -4.12 4.70
N ASN A 50 -12.70 -3.27 4.31
CA ASN A 50 -13.57 -2.51 5.19
C ASN A 50 -12.84 -1.81 6.36
N ALA A 51 -11.66 -1.27 6.10
CA ALA A 51 -10.83 -0.61 7.10
C ALA A 51 -11.15 0.90 7.18
N ALA A 52 -11.22 1.48 8.37
CA ALA A 52 -11.42 2.91 8.56
C ALA A 52 -10.10 3.68 8.39
N THR A 53 -8.99 3.13 8.88
CA THR A 53 -7.67 3.78 8.84
C THR A 53 -6.64 2.93 8.09
N LEU A 54 -5.54 3.57 7.68
CA LEU A 54 -4.40 2.86 7.09
C LEU A 54 -3.72 1.92 8.09
N PHE A 55 -3.73 2.29 9.37
CA PHE A 55 -3.27 1.42 10.46
C PHE A 55 -4.14 0.18 10.60
N GLN A 56 -5.48 0.37 10.62
CA GLN A 56 -6.41 -0.76 10.64
C GLN A 56 -6.25 -1.63 9.39
N LEU A 57 -6.03 -1.03 8.22
CA LEU A 57 -5.74 -1.78 7.01
C LEU A 57 -4.48 -2.64 7.17
N GLY A 58 -3.40 -2.10 7.72
CA GLY A 58 -2.17 -2.86 8.00
C GLY A 58 -2.40 -4.01 8.97
N ALA A 59 -3.18 -3.78 10.04
CA ALA A 59 -3.53 -4.83 11.01
C ALA A 59 -4.35 -5.96 10.36
N VAL A 60 -5.40 -5.61 9.61
CA VAL A 60 -6.25 -6.59 8.91
C VAL A 60 -5.43 -7.41 7.91
N LEU A 61 -4.54 -6.77 7.16
CA LEU A 61 -3.70 -7.49 6.18
C LEU A 61 -2.69 -8.42 6.86
N LYS A 62 -2.16 -8.04 8.02
CA LYS A 62 -1.29 -8.88 8.84
C LYS A 62 -2.04 -10.09 9.42
N GLU A 63 -3.26 -9.87 9.93
CA GLU A 63 -4.13 -10.95 10.41
C GLU A 63 -4.47 -11.96 9.31
N ASN A 64 -4.70 -11.45 8.09
CA ASN A 64 -4.97 -12.28 6.91
C ASN A 64 -3.69 -12.92 6.31
N LYS A 65 -2.52 -12.77 6.94
CA LYS A 65 -1.20 -13.26 6.45
C LYS A 65 -0.86 -12.80 5.02
N ILE A 66 -1.36 -11.63 4.63
CA ILE A 66 -1.08 -11.03 3.33
C ILE A 66 0.26 -10.27 3.37
N ILE A 67 0.62 -9.72 4.53
CA ILE A 67 1.88 -9.03 4.82
C ILE A 67 2.48 -9.50 6.14
#